data_AF-A0A433VR11-F1
#
_entry.id   AF-A0A433VR11-F1
#
_cell.length_a   1.000
_cell.length_b   1.000
_cell.length_c   1.000
_cell.angle_alpha   90.00
_cell.angle_beta   90.00
_cell.angle_gamma   90.00
#
_symmetry.space_group_name_H-M   'P 1'
#
loop_
_entity.id
_entity.type
_entity.pdbx_description
1 polymer ?
#
loop_
_entity_poly.entity_id
_entity_poly.type
_entity_poly.pdbx_seq_one_letter_code
_entity_poly.pdbx_strand_id
1 'polypeptide(L)'
;MSMFFDVLSAINNPDSSANVPQLASIMNSVQSLTTNRGMQPNQVQSMVSIVGNMIRPVLKQQQTTIGTGRLENLISQVVASGASGSSLTSLLSPQLMQQISETVTKQTGMSPNLVQSALPTVVSAVLGMLQMGAPQTGAWGNSNPLLNSFLDSDGDGDTDLGDVMKFANRFLNPNVA
;
A
#
# COMPACT_ATOMS: atom_id res chain seq x y z
N MET A 1 2.26 -6.70 16.19
CA MET A 1 0.77 -6.47 16.21
C MET A 1 0.38 -6.19 14.77
N SER A 2 -0.64 -6.88 14.24
CA SER A 2 -0.90 -6.88 12.80
C SER A 2 -1.39 -5.51 12.31
N MET A 3 -0.78 -4.97 11.26
CA MET A 3 -1.06 -3.64 10.71
C MET A 3 -2.52 -3.46 10.26
N PHE A 4 -3.24 -4.56 10.01
CA PHE A 4 -4.69 -4.55 9.80
C PHE A 4 -5.48 -4.06 11.03
N PHE A 5 -5.04 -4.42 12.24
CA PHE A 5 -5.66 -3.92 13.46
C PHE A 5 -5.43 -2.42 13.61
N ASP A 6 -4.24 -1.93 13.24
CA ASP A 6 -3.96 -0.48 13.20
C ASP A 6 -4.88 0.23 12.21
N VAL A 7 -5.17 -0.39 11.06
CA VAL A 7 -6.14 0.13 10.08
C VAL A 7 -7.54 0.20 10.69
N LEU A 8 -8.00 -0.84 11.39
CA LEU A 8 -9.29 -0.83 12.07
C LEU A 8 -9.35 0.21 13.18
N SER A 9 -8.27 0.34 13.96
CA SER A 9 -8.13 1.38 14.98
C SER A 9 -8.17 2.77 14.37
N ALA A 10 -7.52 3.00 13.22
CA ALA A 10 -7.57 4.25 12.49
C ALA A 10 -8.98 4.55 11.95
N ILE A 11 -9.67 3.56 11.38
CA ILE A 11 -11.06 3.73 10.89
C ILE A 11 -12.02 4.04 12.05
N ASN A 12 -11.79 3.44 13.22
CA ASN A 12 -12.59 3.68 14.42
C ASN A 12 -12.14 4.93 15.20
N ASN A 13 -11.10 5.63 14.73
CA ASN A 13 -10.58 6.84 15.36
C ASN A 13 -11.13 8.08 14.63
N PRO A 14 -11.94 8.92 15.29
CA PRO A 14 -12.49 10.14 14.68
C PRO A 14 -11.42 11.19 14.30
N ASP A 15 -10.20 11.08 14.84
CA ASP A 15 -9.08 11.98 14.51
C ASP A 15 -8.26 11.52 13.29
N SER A 16 -8.55 10.33 12.74
CA SER A 16 -7.87 9.74 11.58
C SER A 16 -8.67 9.94 10.30
N SER A 17 -7.99 10.12 9.17
CA SER A 17 -8.66 10.27 7.86
C SER A 17 -9.19 8.95 7.29
N ALA A 18 -8.86 7.82 7.93
CA ALA A 18 -9.24 6.48 7.53
C ALA A 18 -10.76 6.30 7.54
N ASN A 19 -11.32 5.76 6.45
CA ASN A 19 -12.72 5.39 6.42
C ASN A 19 -12.96 4.12 5.61
N VAL A 20 -14.06 3.42 5.93
CA VAL A 20 -14.45 2.17 5.25
C VAL A 20 -14.64 2.36 3.73
N PRO A 21 -15.24 3.45 3.22
CA PRO A 21 -15.36 3.67 1.77
C PRO A 21 -14.01 3.76 1.03
N GLN A 22 -13.00 4.40 1.61
CA GLN A 22 -11.64 4.44 1.05
C GLN A 22 -11.03 3.04 0.99
N LEU A 23 -11.11 2.28 2.08
CA LEU A 23 -10.64 0.90 2.11
C LEU A 23 -11.34 0.06 1.04
N ALA A 24 -12.66 0.19 0.91
CA ALA A 24 -13.42 -0.49 -0.12
C ALA A 24 -13.00 -0.10 -1.54
N SER A 25 -12.72 1.17 -1.80
CA SER A 25 -12.23 1.63 -3.11
C SER A 25 -10.86 1.03 -3.45
N ILE A 26 -9.97 0.94 -2.47
CA ILE A 26 -8.65 0.33 -2.64
C ILE A 26 -8.81 -1.17 -2.93
N MET A 27 -9.61 -1.88 -2.14
CA MET A 27 -9.87 -3.31 -2.35
C MET A 27 -10.52 -3.57 -3.70
N ASN A 28 -11.49 -2.75 -4.12
CA ASN A 28 -12.11 -2.86 -5.45
C ASN A 28 -11.11 -2.64 -6.59
N SER A 29 -10.16 -1.71 -6.44
CA SER A 29 -9.11 -1.46 -7.44
C SER A 29 -8.20 -2.68 -7.60
N VAL A 30 -7.83 -3.31 -6.49
CA VAL A 30 -7.02 -4.53 -6.49
C VAL A 30 -7.81 -5.73 -7.01
N GLN A 31 -9.06 -5.90 -6.59
CA GLN A 31 -9.97 -6.94 -7.08
C GLN A 31 -10.21 -6.79 -8.59
N SER A 32 -10.19 -5.56 -9.12
CA SER A 32 -10.29 -5.34 -10.55
C SER A 32 -9.12 -5.97 -11.33
N LEU A 33 -7.95 -6.18 -10.69
CA LEU A 33 -6.82 -6.88 -11.30
C LEU A 33 -7.11 -8.37 -11.45
N THR A 34 -7.76 -8.98 -10.46
CA THR A 34 -8.15 -10.39 -10.55
C THR A 34 -9.27 -10.57 -11.58
N THR A 35 -10.31 -9.74 -11.52
CA THR A 35 -11.48 -9.85 -12.40
C THR A 35 -11.19 -9.42 -13.85
N ASN A 36 -10.49 -8.31 -14.09
CA ASN A 36 -10.29 -7.77 -15.44
C ASN A 36 -9.02 -8.27 -16.13
N ARG A 37 -7.98 -8.67 -15.37
CA ARG A 37 -6.70 -9.13 -15.93
C ARG A 37 -6.47 -10.63 -15.78
N GLY A 38 -7.41 -11.36 -15.18
CA GLY A 38 -7.31 -12.80 -14.96
C GLY A 38 -6.18 -13.20 -14.00
N MET A 39 -5.70 -12.27 -13.17
CA MET A 39 -4.67 -12.54 -12.17
C MET A 39 -5.27 -13.38 -11.04
N GLN A 40 -4.53 -14.37 -10.55
CA GLN A 40 -5.01 -15.15 -9.42
C GLN A 40 -4.90 -14.34 -8.11
N PRO A 41 -5.83 -14.47 -7.15
CA PRO A 41 -5.79 -13.72 -5.88
C PRO A 41 -4.49 -13.93 -5.09
N ASN A 42 -3.95 -15.15 -5.10
CA ASN A 42 -2.65 -15.47 -4.50
C ASN A 42 -1.50 -14.69 -5.18
N GLN A 43 -1.50 -14.55 -6.51
CA GLN A 43 -0.49 -13.80 -7.25
C GLN A 43 -0.57 -12.30 -6.94
N VAL A 44 -1.77 -11.75 -6.85
CA VAL A 44 -1.98 -10.35 -6.46
C VAL A 44 -1.53 -10.11 -5.03
N GLN A 45 -1.87 -11.01 -4.10
CA GLN A 45 -1.41 -10.94 -2.71
C GLN A 45 0.12 -10.95 -2.65
N SER A 46 0.78 -11.93 -3.29
CA SER A 46 2.24 -11.99 -3.36
C SER A 46 2.84 -10.74 -3.99
N MET A 47 2.21 -10.19 -5.03
CA MET A 47 2.67 -8.95 -5.65
C MET A 47 2.60 -7.78 -4.67
N VAL A 48 1.53 -7.66 -3.89
CA VAL A 48 1.39 -6.61 -2.87
C VAL A 48 2.40 -6.78 -1.74
N SER A 49 2.62 -8.00 -1.28
CA SER A 49 3.65 -8.32 -0.28
C SER A 49 5.04 -7.94 -0.78
N ILE A 50 5.41 -8.35 -1.99
CA ILE A 50 6.72 -8.03 -2.60
C ILE A 50 6.87 -6.52 -2.79
N VAL A 51 5.87 -5.85 -3.38
CA VAL A 51 5.89 -4.39 -3.56
C VAL A 51 6.06 -3.70 -2.22
N GLY A 52 5.24 -4.04 -1.21
CA GLY A 52 5.34 -3.50 0.15
C GLY A 52 6.74 -3.68 0.74
N ASN A 53 7.29 -4.88 0.67
CA ASN A 53 8.62 -5.18 1.22
C ASN A 53 9.74 -4.43 0.50
N MET A 54 9.62 -4.21 -0.81
CA MET A 54 10.64 -3.49 -1.59
C MET A 54 10.54 -1.97 -1.44
N ILE A 55 9.34 -1.40 -1.32
CA ILE A 55 9.18 0.04 -1.13
C ILE A 55 9.48 0.48 0.31
N ARG A 56 9.32 -0.40 1.30
CA ARG A 56 9.57 -0.10 2.72
C ARG A 56 10.95 0.52 2.98
N PRO A 57 12.08 -0.10 2.60
CA PRO A 57 13.40 0.48 2.85
C PRO A 57 13.58 1.83 2.15
N VAL A 58 12.98 2.01 0.97
CA VAL A 58 13.03 3.27 0.22
C VAL A 58 12.26 4.36 0.95
N LEU A 59 11.04 4.07 1.41
CA LEU A 59 10.23 4.99 2.20
C LEU A 59 10.90 5.30 3.54
N LYS A 60 11.56 4.33 4.19
CA LYS A 60 12.31 4.54 5.44
C LYS A 60 13.52 5.45 5.24
N GLN A 61 14.26 5.23 4.15
CA GLN A 61 15.37 6.11 3.77
C GLN A 61 14.86 7.53 3.45
N GLN A 62 13.73 7.63 2.75
CA GLN A 62 13.10 8.91 2.43
C GLN A 62 12.62 9.61 3.70
N GLN A 63 11.95 8.91 4.63
CA GLN A 63 11.58 9.41 5.95
C GLN A 63 12.79 9.98 6.70
N THR A 64 13.91 9.27 6.68
CA THR A 64 15.17 9.71 7.32
C THR A 64 15.77 10.95 6.63
N THR A 65 15.55 11.10 5.32
CA THR A 65 16.11 12.19 4.50
C THR A 65 15.27 13.46 4.54
N ILE A 66 13.95 13.36 4.36
CA ILE A 66 13.02 14.50 4.24
C ILE A 66 12.13 14.72 5.47
N GLY A 67 12.14 13.78 6.42
CA GLY A 67 11.28 13.77 7.60
C GLY A 67 9.91 13.14 7.36
N THR A 68 9.32 12.56 8.41
CA THR A 68 8.01 11.88 8.37
C THR A 68 6.90 12.76 7.79
N GLY A 69 6.77 14.00 8.26
CA GLY A 69 5.71 14.90 7.79
C GLY A 69 5.80 15.25 6.30
N ARG A 70 7.00 15.31 5.71
CA ARG A 70 7.14 15.53 4.25
C ARG A 70 6.85 14.25 3.47
N LEU A 71 7.25 13.09 3.98
CA LEU A 71 6.93 11.81 3.38
C LEU A 71 5.42 11.57 3.32
N GLU A 72 4.70 11.84 4.42
CA GLU A 72 3.23 11.75 4.48
C GLU A 72 2.55 12.64 3.44
N ASN A 73 3.04 13.88 3.28
CA ASN A 73 2.56 14.80 2.26
C ASN A 73 2.82 14.30 0.83
N LEU A 74 4.01 13.74 0.57
CA LEU A 74 4.32 13.13 -0.73
C LEU A 74 3.39 11.96 -1.04
N ILE A 75 3.25 11.02 -0.10
CA ILE A 75 2.32 9.88 -0.24
C ILE A 75 0.90 10.37 -0.53
N SER A 76 0.44 11.37 0.23
CA SER A 76 -0.88 11.96 0.04
C SER A 76 -1.07 12.59 -1.35
N GLN A 77 -0.05 13.28 -1.87
CA GLN A 77 -0.07 13.84 -3.23
C GLN A 77 -0.08 12.74 -4.30
N VAL A 78 0.69 11.67 -4.09
CA VAL A 78 0.70 10.52 -5.02
C VAL A 78 -0.66 9.84 -5.06
N VAL A 79 -1.27 9.57 -3.91
CA VAL A 79 -2.61 8.96 -3.86
C VAL A 79 -3.68 9.89 -4.43
N ALA A 80 -3.64 11.19 -4.09
CA ALA A 80 -4.59 12.18 -4.63
C ALA A 80 -4.48 12.33 -6.15
N SER A 81 -3.29 12.13 -6.72
CA SER A 81 -3.06 12.12 -8.18
C SER A 81 -3.30 10.75 -8.83
N GLY A 82 -3.86 9.78 -8.09
CA GLY A 82 -4.14 8.43 -8.58
C GLY A 82 -2.87 7.63 -8.95
N ALA A 83 -1.72 8.00 -8.38
CA ALA A 83 -0.39 7.53 -8.78
C ALA A 83 -0.10 7.68 -10.27
N SER A 84 -0.51 8.81 -10.86
CA SER A 84 -0.01 9.21 -12.19
C SER A 84 1.52 9.08 -12.23
N GLY A 85 2.06 8.53 -13.34
CA GLY A 85 3.47 8.09 -13.40
C GLY A 85 4.49 9.16 -13.00
N SER A 86 4.16 10.44 -13.13
CA SER A 86 4.99 11.58 -12.73
C SER A 86 5.13 11.73 -11.21
N SER A 87 4.07 11.49 -10.44
CA SER A 87 4.11 11.60 -8.98
C SER A 87 4.68 10.32 -8.35
N LEU A 88 4.39 9.17 -8.96
CA LEU A 88 4.93 7.88 -8.58
C LEU A 88 6.46 7.83 -8.73
N THR A 89 7.00 8.40 -9.82
CA THR A 89 8.46 8.45 -10.06
C THR A 89 9.21 9.36 -9.07
N SER A 90 8.51 10.28 -8.40
CA SER A 90 9.09 11.10 -7.33
C SER A 90 9.24 10.35 -6.00
N LEU A 91 8.44 9.30 -5.77
CA LEU A 91 8.56 8.43 -4.59
C LEU A 91 9.44 7.22 -4.89
N LEU A 92 9.21 6.55 -6.02
CA LEU A 92 9.87 5.32 -6.40
C LEU A 92 10.67 5.55 -7.68
N SER A 93 11.97 5.22 -7.66
CA SER A 93 12.79 5.36 -8.86
C SER A 93 12.34 4.38 -9.96
N PRO A 94 12.48 4.73 -11.25
CA PRO A 94 12.20 3.82 -12.35
C PRO A 94 12.96 2.48 -12.24
N GLN A 95 14.19 2.54 -11.72
CA GLN A 95 15.03 1.36 -11.47
C GLN A 95 14.41 0.44 -10.42
N LEU A 96 13.86 0.99 -9.34
CA LEU A 96 13.17 0.19 -8.32
C LEU A 96 11.91 -0.44 -8.89
N MET A 97 11.10 0.31 -9.66
CA MET A 97 9.90 -0.25 -10.30
C MET A 97 10.24 -1.44 -11.21
N GLN A 98 11.35 -1.35 -11.94
CA GLN A 98 11.84 -2.43 -12.78
C GLN A 98 12.28 -3.64 -11.94
N GLN A 99 13.05 -3.42 -10.86
CA GLN A 99 13.43 -4.50 -9.93
C GLN A 99 12.24 -5.18 -9.27
N ILE A 100 11.21 -4.41 -8.87
CA ILE A 100 9.97 -4.97 -8.33
C ILE A 100 9.31 -5.84 -9.40
N SER A 101 9.19 -5.33 -10.63
CA SER A 101 8.56 -6.09 -11.71
C SER A 101 9.27 -7.43 -11.98
N GLU A 102 10.61 -7.46 -11.96
CA GLU A 102 11.40 -8.67 -12.14
C GLU A 102 11.23 -9.64 -10.96
N THR A 103 11.23 -9.13 -9.72
CA THR A 103 11.09 -9.93 -8.50
C THR A 103 9.70 -10.56 -8.44
N VAL A 104 8.66 -9.77 -8.72
CA VAL A 104 7.27 -10.24 -8.79
C VAL A 104 7.14 -11.31 -9.87
N THR A 105 7.63 -11.06 -11.09
CA THR A 105 7.61 -12.03 -12.19
C THR A 105 8.26 -13.36 -11.76
N LYS A 106 9.44 -13.29 -11.13
CA LYS A 106 10.18 -14.48 -10.66
C LYS A 106 9.46 -15.25 -9.56
N GLN A 107 8.88 -14.57 -8.58
CA GLN A 107 8.23 -15.24 -7.44
C GLN A 107 6.80 -15.71 -7.72
N THR A 108 6.06 -14.97 -8.55
CA THR A 108 4.64 -15.25 -8.81
C THR A 108 4.41 -16.06 -10.09
N GLY A 109 5.42 -16.18 -10.95
CA GLY A 109 5.32 -16.80 -12.27
C GLY A 109 4.45 -16.01 -13.26
N MET A 110 4.06 -14.77 -12.92
CA MET A 110 3.26 -13.91 -13.79
C MET A 110 4.07 -13.39 -14.98
N SER A 111 3.39 -13.13 -16.10
CA SER A 111 4.02 -12.50 -17.26
C SER A 111 4.49 -11.07 -16.94
N PRO A 112 5.69 -10.64 -17.39
CA PRO A 112 6.21 -9.30 -17.16
C PRO A 112 5.24 -8.18 -17.59
N ASN A 113 4.53 -8.38 -18.71
CA ASN A 113 3.53 -7.44 -19.20
C ASN A 113 2.35 -7.26 -18.21
N LEU A 114 1.89 -8.35 -17.59
CA LEU A 114 0.82 -8.28 -16.59
C LEU A 114 1.31 -7.50 -15.37
N VAL A 115 2.49 -7.87 -14.86
CA VAL A 115 3.12 -7.22 -13.71
C VAL A 115 3.31 -5.72 -13.97
N GLN A 116 3.93 -5.32 -15.09
CA GLN A 116 4.14 -3.91 -15.44
C GLN A 116 2.83 -3.13 -15.53
N SER A 117 1.76 -3.75 -16.05
CA SER A 117 0.45 -3.10 -16.17
C SER A 117 -0.31 -3.00 -14.84
N ALA A 118 -0.04 -3.89 -13.89
CA ALA A 118 -0.73 -3.99 -12.61
C ALA A 118 0.05 -3.32 -11.47
N LEU A 119 1.36 -3.13 -11.64
CA LEU A 119 2.25 -2.50 -10.68
C LEU A 119 1.74 -1.11 -10.24
N PRO A 120 1.33 -0.20 -11.16
CA PRO A 120 0.86 1.12 -10.75
C PRO A 120 -0.35 1.02 -9.83
N THR A 121 -1.34 0.18 -10.17
CA THR A 121 -2.54 -0.03 -9.36
C THR A 121 -2.22 -0.58 -7.98
N VAL A 122 -1.31 -1.56 -7.88
CA VAL A 122 -0.91 -2.12 -6.58
C VAL A 122 -0.12 -1.10 -5.75
N VAL A 123 0.78 -0.36 -6.37
CA VAL A 123 1.51 0.71 -5.67
C VAL A 123 0.54 1.77 -5.16
N SER A 124 -0.44 2.20 -5.96
CA SER A 124 -1.49 3.12 -5.50
C SER A 124 -2.28 2.56 -4.33
N ALA A 125 -2.63 1.27 -4.38
CA ALA A 125 -3.37 0.62 -3.32
C ALA A 125 -2.57 0.60 -2.01
N VAL A 126 -1.30 0.22 -2.09
CA VAL A 126 -0.38 0.22 -0.95
C VAL A 126 -0.21 1.63 -0.37
N LEU A 127 0.09 2.61 -1.21
CA LEU A 127 0.24 4.00 -0.77
C LEU A 127 -1.06 4.58 -0.19
N GLY A 128 -2.21 4.23 -0.78
CA GLY A 128 -3.53 4.60 -0.28
C GLY A 128 -3.80 4.03 1.10
N MET A 129 -3.44 2.76 1.33
CA MET A 129 -3.56 2.15 2.66
C MET A 129 -2.68 2.86 3.69
N LEU A 130 -1.44 3.17 3.33
CA LEU A 130 -0.54 3.93 4.20
C LEU A 130 -1.10 5.32 4.49
N GLN A 131 -1.74 5.97 3.52
CA GLN A 131 -2.34 7.30 3.70
C GLN A 131 -3.53 7.28 4.66
N MET A 132 -4.27 6.18 4.81
CA MET A 132 -5.46 6.15 5.69
C MET A 132 -5.12 6.50 7.14
N GLY A 133 -3.92 6.14 7.62
CA GLY A 133 -3.47 6.49 8.96
C GLY A 133 -3.08 7.96 9.11
N ALA A 134 -3.12 8.76 8.03
CA ALA A 134 -2.82 10.17 8.13
C ALA A 134 -3.88 10.87 9.02
N PRO A 135 -3.44 11.75 9.94
CA PRO A 135 -4.35 12.52 10.77
C PRO A 135 -5.25 13.40 9.90
N GLN A 136 -6.48 13.67 10.37
CA GLN A 136 -7.39 14.58 9.68
C GLN A 136 -6.75 15.96 9.52
N THR A 137 -6.97 16.61 8.37
CA THR A 137 -6.44 17.94 8.04
C THR A 137 -6.71 18.92 9.19
N GLY A 138 -5.64 19.37 9.87
CA GLY A 138 -5.72 20.25 11.05
C GLY A 138 -4.97 19.71 12.28
N ALA A 139 -4.75 18.40 12.38
CA ALA A 139 -3.93 17.79 13.42
C ALA A 139 -2.44 17.71 13.00
N TRP A 140 -1.83 18.86 12.75
CA TRP A 140 -0.38 18.96 12.52
C TRP A 140 0.37 18.58 13.80
N GLY A 141 0.98 17.39 13.81
CA GLY A 141 1.76 16.88 14.93
C GLY A 141 1.50 15.41 15.28
N ASN A 142 0.38 14.82 14.83
CA ASN A 142 0.14 13.39 14.99
C ASN A 142 0.84 12.62 13.86
N SER A 143 1.75 11.71 14.22
CA SER A 143 2.41 10.83 13.25
C SER A 143 1.40 9.82 12.72
N ASN A 144 1.44 9.51 11.43
CA ASN A 144 0.64 8.47 10.82
C ASN A 144 1.02 7.11 11.41
N PRO A 145 0.16 6.46 12.23
CA PRO A 145 0.50 5.23 12.90
C PRO A 145 0.64 4.06 11.91
N LEU A 146 -0.07 4.08 10.77
CA LEU A 146 0.08 3.05 9.74
C LEU A 146 1.41 3.16 9.02
N LEU A 147 1.78 4.37 8.62
CA LEU A 147 3.08 4.63 8.01
C LEU A 147 4.20 4.32 9.00
N ASN A 148 4.07 4.72 10.26
CA ASN A 148 5.07 4.45 11.27
C ASN A 148 5.20 2.94 11.56
N SER A 149 4.09 2.23 11.77
CA SER A 149 4.05 0.76 11.93
C SER A 149 4.70 0.06 10.73
N PHE A 150 4.42 0.54 9.51
CA PHE A 150 5.01 0.04 8.28
C PHE A 150 6.53 0.27 8.16
N LEU A 151 7.05 1.39 8.66
CA LEU A 151 8.47 1.74 8.58
C LEU A 151 9.29 1.21 9.76
N ASP A 152 8.65 1.00 10.91
CA ASP A 152 9.24 0.51 12.16
C ASP A 152 9.42 -1.00 12.17
N SER A 153 8.54 -1.76 11.48
CA SER A 153 8.66 -3.22 11.36
C SER A 153 10.03 -3.61 10.79
N ASP A 154 10.85 -4.20 11.65
CA ASP A 154 12.28 -4.51 11.52
C ASP A 154 12.57 -5.72 10.63
N GLY A 155 11.62 -6.09 9.79
CA GLY A 155 11.73 -7.19 8.82
C GLY A 155 11.28 -8.54 9.37
N ASP A 156 10.62 -8.57 10.52
CA ASP A 156 10.07 -9.76 11.18
C ASP A 156 8.85 -10.38 10.49
N GLY A 157 8.25 -9.70 9.52
CA GLY A 157 7.11 -10.20 8.74
C GLY A 157 5.73 -9.85 9.33
N ASP A 158 5.67 -9.09 10.43
CA ASP A 158 4.41 -8.69 11.07
C ASP A 158 3.59 -7.68 10.24
N THR A 159 4.23 -7.04 9.26
CA THR A 159 3.60 -6.06 8.37
C THR A 159 3.58 -6.55 6.91
N ASP A 160 2.98 -7.71 6.67
CA ASP A 160 2.69 -8.15 5.30
C ASP A 160 1.41 -7.47 4.79
N LEU A 161 1.55 -6.54 3.84
CA LEU A 161 0.41 -5.85 3.22
C LEU A 161 -0.53 -6.79 2.47
N GLY A 162 -0.01 -7.92 1.97
CA GLY A 162 -0.82 -8.98 1.39
C GLY A 162 -1.79 -9.58 2.40
N ASP A 163 -1.34 -9.82 3.64
CA ASP A 163 -2.21 -10.28 4.72
C ASP A 163 -3.21 -9.21 5.15
N VAL A 164 -2.77 -7.95 5.25
CA VAL A 164 -3.68 -6.82 5.53
C VAL A 164 -4.79 -6.76 4.48
N MET A 165 -4.47 -6.92 3.20
CA MET A 165 -5.47 -6.98 2.14
C MET A 165 -6.40 -8.18 2.26
N LYS A 166 -5.88 -9.35 2.61
CA LYS A 166 -6.70 -10.54 2.84
C LYS A 166 -7.71 -10.32 3.97
N PHE A 167 -7.27 -9.71 5.08
CA PHE A 167 -8.16 -9.36 6.19
C PHE A 167 -9.14 -8.25 5.83
N ALA A 168 -8.69 -7.20 5.12
CA ALA A 168 -9.55 -6.13 4.64
C ALA A 168 -10.63 -6.64 3.70
N ASN A 169 -10.29 -7.53 2.78
CA ASN A 169 -11.27 -8.16 1.89
C ASN A 169 -12.28 -9.00 2.69
N ARG A 170 -11.83 -9.77 3.69
CA ARG A 170 -12.72 -10.54 4.57
C ARG A 170 -13.62 -9.64 5.43
N PHE A 171 -13.12 -8.48 5.84
CA PHE A 171 -13.89 -7.50 6.61
C PHE A 171 -15.00 -6.85 5.77
N LEU A 172 -14.69 -6.47 4.53
CA LEU A 172 -15.65 -5.88 3.59
C LEU A 172 -16.62 -6.92 3.01
N ASN A 173 -16.13 -8.14 2.78
CA ASN A 173 -16.86 -9.26 2.21
C ASN A 173 -16.83 -10.47 3.18
N PRO A 174 -17.57 -10.42 4.30
CA PRO A 174 -17.56 -11.52 5.29
C PRO A 174 -18.13 -12.84 4.76
N ASN A 175 -18.82 -12.82 3.61
CA ASN A 175 -19.52 -13.99 3.03
C ASN A 175 -18.70 -14.78 2.00
N VAL A 176 -17.44 -14.42 1.75
CA VAL A 176 -16.59 -15.14 0.78
C VAL A 176 -15.60 -15.99 1.56
N ALA A 177 -15.97 -17.25 1.78
CA ALA A 177 -15.15 -18.31 2.36
C ALA A 177 -14.74 -19.31 1.28
#